data_AF-A0A7X3WTI1-F1
#
_entry.id   AF-A0A7X3WTI1-F1
#
_cell.length_a   1.000
_cell.length_b   1.000
_cell.length_c   1.000
_cell.angle_alpha   90.00
_cell.angle_beta   90.00
_cell.angle_gamma   90.00
#
_symmetry.space_group_name_H-M   'P 1'
#
loop_
_entity.id
_entity.type
_entity.pdbx_description
1 polymer ?
#
loop_
_entity_poly.entity_id
_entity_poly.type
_entity_poly.pdbx_seq_one_letter_code
_entity_poly.pdbx_strand_id
1 'polypeptide(L)'
;MFRDLLSSRWFQGGFAFFVLCIGGSLLYSWHVHRTTEAEFGKRPPPVVSIENKSSTNTAPVDFQTEGVVNTPEENTDTPMSDETEAETIDETEFADLADAFLPDDAVSADALDASKMSRFGLGPYPEIPKEWNFSPNYWETVDSIERELTRRVTIKMHNEGTRSKYGSVGVSPTGQVIALERGSVLVEYEIDENGEKRIWSVLAHPDDLSAGIYTRDSQIPSNLKIVTSDEIAFDAYEYLGLPK
;
A
#
# COMPACT_ATOMS: atom_id res chain seq x y z
N MET A 1 -27.71 -9.70 53.47
CA MET A 1 -28.09 -9.69 52.04
C MET A 1 -26.91 -9.97 51.12
N PHE A 2 -25.94 -9.08 50.89
CA PHE A 2 -24.78 -9.40 50.02
C PHE A 2 -23.88 -10.54 50.52
N ARG A 3 -23.69 -10.65 51.85
CA ARG A 3 -22.93 -11.74 52.47
C ARG A 3 -23.56 -13.12 52.30
N ASP A 4 -24.89 -13.19 52.27
CA ASP A 4 -25.62 -14.46 52.11
C ASP A 4 -25.56 -14.95 50.66
N LEU A 5 -25.48 -14.02 49.71
CA LEU A 5 -25.39 -14.30 48.28
C LEU A 5 -24.02 -14.91 47.91
N LEU A 6 -22.93 -14.41 48.53
CA LEU A 6 -21.57 -14.91 48.36
C LEU A 6 -21.31 -16.27 49.05
N SER A 7 -22.13 -16.65 50.03
CA SER A 7 -22.02 -17.92 50.77
C SER A 7 -22.87 -19.05 50.16
N SER A 8 -23.62 -18.76 49.09
CA SER A 8 -24.40 -19.77 48.39
C SER A 8 -23.47 -20.78 47.72
N ARG A 9 -23.71 -22.08 47.97
CA ARG A 9 -22.93 -23.19 47.37
C ARG A 9 -22.98 -23.14 45.83
N TRP A 10 -24.09 -22.67 45.27
CA TRP A 10 -24.25 -22.48 43.83
C TRP A 10 -23.40 -21.33 43.30
N PHE A 11 -23.33 -20.23 44.04
CA PHE A 11 -22.48 -19.09 43.67
C PHE A 11 -20.99 -19.45 43.73
N GLN A 12 -20.57 -20.16 44.79
CA GLN A 12 -19.20 -20.65 44.93
C GLN A 12 -18.81 -21.63 43.82
N GLY A 13 -19.71 -22.55 43.47
CA GLY A 13 -19.50 -23.48 42.36
C GLY A 13 -19.38 -22.77 41.00
N GLY A 14 -20.28 -21.83 40.73
CA GLY A 14 -20.24 -21.01 39.51
C GLY A 14 -18.97 -20.16 39.42
N PHE A 15 -18.56 -19.55 40.54
CA PHE A 15 -17.33 -18.76 40.59
C PHE A 15 -16.08 -19.61 40.37
N ALA A 16 -15.99 -20.80 41.00
CA ALA A 16 -14.87 -21.70 40.78
C ALA A 16 -14.78 -22.18 39.32
N PHE A 17 -15.92 -22.49 38.70
CA PHE A 17 -15.99 -22.85 37.28
C PHE A 17 -15.55 -21.68 36.38
N PHE A 18 -16.01 -20.47 36.67
CA PHE A 18 -15.63 -19.26 35.95
C PHE A 18 -14.11 -19.01 36.01
N VAL A 19 -13.50 -19.12 37.19
CA VAL A 19 -12.04 -18.99 37.37
C VAL A 19 -11.30 -20.08 36.59
N LEU A 20 -11.82 -21.31 36.57
CA LEU A 20 -11.23 -22.41 35.80
C LEU A 20 -11.31 -22.15 34.29
N CYS A 21 -12.43 -21.67 33.77
CA CYS A 21 -12.59 -21.31 32.36
C CYS A 21 -11.65 -20.18 31.94
N ILE A 22 -11.56 -19.11 32.74
CA ILE A 22 -10.66 -17.98 32.44
C ILE A 22 -9.21 -18.42 32.53
N GLY A 23 -8.83 -19.11 33.60
CA GLY A 23 -7.47 -19.62 33.78
C GLY A 23 -7.05 -20.58 32.67
N GLY A 24 -7.96 -21.48 32.27
CA GLY A 24 -7.75 -22.41 31.15
C GLY A 24 -7.58 -21.68 29.81
N SER A 25 -8.39 -20.66 29.55
CA SER A 25 -8.29 -19.86 28.32
C SER A 25 -6.98 -19.07 28.25
N LEU A 26 -6.54 -18.49 29.37
CA LEU A 26 -5.26 -17.79 29.47
C LEU A 26 -4.06 -18.73 29.28
N LEU A 27 -4.08 -19.90 29.93
CA LEU A 27 -3.05 -20.93 29.77
C LEU A 27 -3.00 -21.45 28.33
N TYR A 28 -4.16 -21.68 27.72
CA TYR A 28 -4.25 -22.09 26.32
C TYR A 28 -3.68 -21.02 25.38
N SER A 29 -4.08 -19.76 25.56
CA SER A 29 -3.54 -18.63 24.78
C SER A 29 -2.01 -18.52 24.93
N TRP A 30 -1.49 -18.68 26.14
CA TRP A 30 -0.04 -18.66 26.38
C TRP A 30 0.67 -19.83 25.71
N HIS A 31 0.08 -21.03 25.76
CA HIS A 31 0.62 -22.22 25.12
C HIS A 31 0.69 -22.05 23.59
N VAL A 32 -0.41 -21.61 22.95
CA VAL A 32 -0.48 -21.36 21.51
C VAL A 32 0.54 -20.30 21.09
N HIS A 33 0.69 -19.23 21.88
CA HIS A 33 1.67 -18.19 21.58
C HIS A 33 3.10 -18.74 21.58
N ARG A 34 3.46 -19.53 22.60
CA ARG A 34 4.77 -20.20 22.72
C ARG A 34 5.06 -21.18 21.59
N THR A 35 4.08 -21.97 21.16
CA THR A 35 4.28 -22.93 20.06
C THR A 35 4.45 -22.20 18.73
N THR A 36 3.69 -21.13 18.52
CA THR A 36 3.77 -20.31 17.31
C THR A 36 5.13 -19.62 17.20
N GLU A 37 5.63 -18.99 18.26
CA GLU A 37 6.97 -18.37 18.28
C GLU A 37 8.10 -19.36 17.99
N ALA A 38 8.00 -20.59 18.50
CA ALA A 38 9.00 -21.63 18.28
C ALA A 38 9.02 -22.14 16.82
N GLU A 39 7.90 -22.06 16.10
CA GLU A 39 7.83 -22.40 14.68
C GLU A 39 8.36 -21.29 13.77
N PHE A 40 8.12 -20.03 14.13
CA PHE A 40 8.66 -18.88 13.38
C PHE A 40 10.18 -18.70 13.58
N GLY A 41 10.72 -19.01 14.76
CA GLY A 41 12.16 -18.91 15.04
C GLY A 41 13.04 -19.96 14.34
N LYS A 42 12.45 -21.00 13.73
CA LYS A 42 13.19 -22.10 13.06
C LYS A 42 13.22 -22.00 11.54
N ARG A 43 12.55 -21.01 10.94
CA ARG A 43 12.66 -20.80 9.48
C ARG A 43 13.94 -20.01 9.20
N PRO A 44 14.92 -20.57 8.48
CA PRO A 44 16.04 -19.76 7.98
C PRO A 44 15.47 -18.65 7.09
N PRO A 45 16.03 -17.43 7.14
CA PRO A 45 15.59 -16.37 6.25
C PRO A 45 15.69 -16.86 4.80
N PRO A 46 14.69 -16.58 3.95
CA PRO A 46 14.79 -16.89 2.53
C PRO A 46 16.02 -16.15 1.99
N VAL A 47 17.06 -16.90 1.66
CA VAL A 47 18.20 -16.40 0.90
C VAL A 47 17.67 -16.09 -0.49
N VAL A 48 17.21 -14.85 -0.69
CA VAL A 48 16.97 -14.30 -2.01
C VAL A 48 18.36 -14.06 -2.62
N SER A 49 18.86 -15.07 -3.34
CA SER A 49 19.99 -14.89 -4.23
C SER A 49 19.53 -14.06 -5.42
N ILE A 50 19.72 -12.75 -5.33
CA ILE A 50 19.63 -11.83 -6.48
C ILE A 50 20.86 -12.12 -7.35
N GLU A 51 20.71 -13.00 -8.34
CA GLU A 51 21.68 -13.14 -9.44
C GLU A 51 21.50 -11.93 -10.37
N ASN A 52 22.29 -10.90 -10.11
CA ASN A 52 22.32 -9.67 -10.88
C ASN A 52 23.21 -9.89 -12.13
N LYS A 53 22.63 -10.32 -13.26
CA LYS A 53 23.32 -10.26 -14.56
C LYS A 53 23.15 -8.86 -15.15
N SER A 54 24.15 -8.02 -14.87
CA SER A 54 24.43 -6.82 -15.64
C SER A 54 24.99 -7.22 -17.01
N SER A 55 24.31 -6.84 -18.09
CA SER A 55 24.90 -6.78 -19.44
C SER A 55 24.70 -5.40 -20.03
N THR A 56 25.76 -4.62 -19.89
CA THR A 56 26.07 -3.33 -20.50
C THR A 56 25.82 -3.29 -22.01
N ASN A 57 25.21 -2.21 -22.47
CA ASN A 57 25.13 -1.81 -23.88
C ASN A 57 26.52 -1.69 -24.52
N THR A 58 26.72 -2.33 -25.68
CA THR A 58 27.73 -1.91 -26.67
C THR A 58 27.21 -2.29 -28.05
N ALA A 59 26.83 -1.30 -28.84
CA ALA A 59 26.83 -1.38 -30.31
C ALA A 59 28.20 -0.89 -30.82
N PRO A 60 28.58 -1.00 -32.11
CA PRO A 60 27.91 -1.65 -33.26
C PRO A 60 28.85 -2.61 -34.03
N VAL A 61 28.33 -3.58 -34.78
CA VAL A 61 29.07 -4.17 -35.93
C VAL A 61 28.13 -4.46 -37.10
N ASP A 62 28.58 -3.93 -38.22
CA ASP A 62 28.09 -3.90 -39.60
C ASP A 62 27.97 -5.29 -40.25
N PHE A 63 26.86 -5.53 -40.95
CA PHE A 63 26.74 -6.53 -42.02
C PHE A 63 25.67 -6.06 -43.04
N GLN A 64 26.14 -5.42 -44.12
CA GLN A 64 25.57 -5.59 -45.48
C GLN A 64 25.70 -7.10 -45.86
N THR A 65 24.90 -7.77 -46.70
CA THR A 65 24.21 -7.50 -47.98
C THR A 65 23.44 -8.82 -48.28
N GLU A 66 22.21 -8.89 -48.81
CA GLU A 66 21.76 -8.96 -50.22
C GLU A 66 20.42 -9.73 -50.10
N GLY A 67 19.25 -9.28 -50.55
CA GLY A 67 18.87 -8.92 -51.92
C GLY A 67 17.58 -9.68 -52.25
N VAL A 68 16.47 -9.00 -52.53
CA VAL A 68 15.47 -9.35 -53.58
C VAL A 68 14.70 -8.08 -53.93
N VAL A 69 14.69 -7.83 -55.23
CA VAL A 69 14.17 -6.71 -56.01
C VAL A 69 12.64 -6.77 -56.15
N ASN A 70 11.98 -5.60 -56.15
CA ASN A 70 11.03 -5.15 -57.19
C ASN A 70 10.68 -3.65 -57.01
N THR A 71 11.29 -2.82 -57.84
CA THR A 71 10.92 -1.43 -58.25
C THR A 71 9.76 -1.46 -59.27
N PRO A 72 9.29 -0.34 -59.90
CA PRO A 72 9.34 1.11 -59.59
C PRO A 72 7.92 1.75 -59.71
N GLU A 73 7.67 3.01 -59.32
CA GLU A 73 7.67 4.28 -60.09
C GLU A 73 6.90 5.27 -59.16
N GLU A 74 7.05 6.59 -59.09
CA GLU A 74 7.40 7.58 -60.09
C GLU A 74 7.67 8.93 -59.38
N ASN A 75 8.75 9.62 -59.79
CA ASN A 75 8.96 11.07 -59.93
C ASN A 75 8.26 12.08 -58.99
N THR A 76 9.01 13.03 -58.42
CA THR A 76 9.30 14.33 -59.08
C THR A 76 10.30 15.17 -58.28
N ASP A 77 11.15 15.82 -59.06
CA ASP A 77 12.38 16.57 -58.82
C ASP A 77 12.20 18.04 -58.36
N THR A 78 13.12 18.49 -57.46
CA THR A 78 13.87 19.79 -57.34
C THR A 78 13.15 21.17 -57.43
N PRO A 79 13.79 22.36 -57.14
CA PRO A 79 15.10 22.69 -56.53
C PRO A 79 15.18 23.89 -55.52
N MET A 80 16.22 23.84 -54.68
CA MET A 80 17.28 24.81 -54.27
C MET A 80 17.11 26.36 -54.34
N SER A 81 17.65 27.05 -53.31
CA SER A 81 18.50 28.28 -53.26
C SER A 81 18.42 28.91 -51.84
N ASP A 82 19.34 29.69 -51.26
CA ASP A 82 20.80 29.81 -51.10
C ASP A 82 21.02 30.99 -50.08
N GLU A 83 22.26 31.26 -49.62
CA GLU A 83 22.75 32.39 -48.77
C GLU A 83 22.56 32.26 -47.22
N THR A 84 23.58 32.09 -46.36
CA THR A 84 24.87 32.79 -46.08
C THR A 84 24.74 34.15 -45.38
N GLU A 85 25.10 34.24 -44.09
CA GLU A 85 25.96 35.29 -43.52
C GLU A 85 26.43 34.94 -42.09
N ALA A 86 27.63 35.43 -41.75
CA ALA A 86 28.50 34.99 -40.66
C ALA A 86 28.46 35.91 -39.43
N GLU A 87 28.81 35.38 -38.25
CA GLU A 87 29.54 36.18 -37.25
C GLU A 87 30.35 35.31 -36.28
N THR A 88 31.67 35.47 -36.36
CA THR A 88 32.72 35.02 -35.44
C THR A 88 32.92 36.06 -34.34
N ILE A 89 32.91 35.67 -33.05
CA ILE A 89 33.70 36.36 -32.01
C ILE A 89 34.35 35.33 -31.07
N ASP A 90 35.62 35.60 -30.86
CA ASP A 90 36.70 34.85 -30.23
C ASP A 90 36.62 34.82 -28.70
N GLU A 91 37.24 33.80 -28.12
CA GLU A 91 37.48 33.65 -26.68
C GLU A 91 38.65 34.55 -26.26
N THR A 92 38.50 35.38 -25.22
CA THR A 92 39.46 35.58 -24.10
C THR A 92 39.16 36.84 -23.29
N GLU A 93 39.52 36.79 -21.99
CA GLU A 93 39.41 37.83 -20.95
C GLU A 93 38.03 38.02 -20.29
N PHE A 94 37.82 37.34 -19.17
CA PHE A 94 37.55 37.98 -17.86
C PHE A 94 37.76 36.93 -16.76
N ALA A 95 39.03 36.71 -16.41
CA ALA A 95 39.36 36.27 -15.07
C ALA A 95 39.17 37.48 -14.14
N ASP A 96 38.63 37.21 -12.95
CA ASP A 96 38.61 38.10 -11.78
C ASP A 96 37.44 39.10 -11.69
N LEU A 97 36.27 38.63 -11.23
CA LEU A 97 35.34 39.41 -10.40
C LEU A 97 34.20 38.52 -9.83
N ALA A 98 34.22 38.34 -8.50
CA ALA A 98 33.19 37.77 -7.61
C ALA A 98 33.00 36.23 -7.72
N ASP A 99 33.39 35.37 -6.78
CA ASP A 99 33.53 35.45 -5.31
C ASP A 99 32.46 36.30 -4.60
N ALA A 100 31.20 35.97 -4.85
CA ALA A 100 30.09 36.18 -3.94
C ALA A 100 28.86 35.45 -4.53
N PHE A 101 28.12 34.72 -3.68
CA PHE A 101 26.86 34.03 -3.99
C PHE A 101 26.96 32.63 -4.61
N LEU A 102 27.68 31.74 -3.93
CA LEU A 102 27.02 30.47 -3.62
C LEU A 102 26.20 30.71 -2.36
N PRO A 103 24.85 30.66 -2.38
CA PRO A 103 24.15 30.37 -1.14
C PRO A 103 24.68 29.01 -0.70
N ASP A 104 25.35 28.99 0.45
CA ASP A 104 25.45 27.79 1.27
C ASP A 104 24.01 27.34 1.57
N ASP A 105 23.39 26.64 0.63
CA ASP A 105 22.28 25.74 0.90
C ASP A 105 22.89 24.53 1.60
N ALA A 106 23.42 24.81 2.78
CA ALA A 106 23.44 23.87 3.87
C ALA A 106 21.98 23.49 4.09
N VAL A 107 21.53 22.50 3.32
CA VAL A 107 20.40 21.67 3.69
C VAL A 107 20.74 21.25 5.09
N SER A 108 20.10 21.91 6.07
CA SER A 108 20.19 21.52 7.46
C SER A 108 19.90 20.04 7.44
N ALA A 109 20.91 19.24 7.75
CA ALA A 109 20.71 17.88 8.18
C ALA A 109 20.03 18.01 9.55
N ASP A 110 18.79 18.50 9.56
CA ASP A 110 17.81 18.20 10.57
C ASP A 110 17.78 16.70 10.56
N ALA A 111 18.53 16.12 11.49
CA ALA A 111 18.56 14.69 11.72
C ALA A 111 17.10 14.28 11.81
N LEU A 112 16.60 13.64 10.74
CA LEU A 112 15.20 13.27 10.63
C LEU A 112 14.90 12.47 11.88
N ASP A 113 14.05 13.04 12.72
CA ASP A 113 13.67 12.44 13.98
C ASP A 113 13.26 11.00 13.70
N ALA A 114 13.97 10.04 14.29
CA ALA A 114 13.75 8.62 14.03
C ALA A 114 12.30 8.22 14.35
N SER A 115 11.61 8.95 15.23
CA SER A 115 10.18 8.76 15.53
C SER A 115 9.26 9.12 14.36
N LYS A 116 9.73 9.92 13.39
CA LYS A 116 9.01 10.31 12.18
C LYS A 116 9.29 9.40 10.98
N MET A 117 10.13 8.39 11.14
CA MET A 117 10.49 7.46 10.08
C MET A 117 9.71 6.16 10.20
N SER A 118 9.34 5.60 9.05
CA SER A 118 8.79 4.24 8.98
C SER A 118 9.77 3.25 9.56
N ARG A 119 9.30 2.47 10.53
CA ARG A 119 10.04 1.30 11.04
C ARG A 119 10.15 0.16 10.02
N PHE A 120 9.37 0.21 8.94
CA PHE A 120 9.40 -0.74 7.84
C PHE A 120 10.23 -0.26 6.65
N GLY A 121 10.93 0.88 6.78
CA GLY A 121 11.79 1.40 5.72
C GLY A 121 11.06 2.12 4.59
N LEU A 122 9.77 2.45 4.75
CA LEU A 122 8.98 3.19 3.75
C LEU A 122 9.27 4.72 3.72
N GLY A 123 10.37 5.15 4.34
CA GLY A 123 10.74 6.56 4.47
C GLY A 123 9.92 7.31 5.54
N PRO A 124 9.93 8.66 5.52
CA PRO A 124 9.22 9.48 6.51
C PRO A 124 7.71 9.23 6.46
N TYR A 125 7.04 9.32 7.61
CA TYR A 125 5.60 9.25 7.68
C TYR A 125 4.97 10.49 7.01
N PRO A 126 3.88 10.33 6.24
CA PRO A 126 3.17 11.48 5.70
C PRO A 126 2.50 12.28 6.82
N GLU A 127 2.30 13.56 6.58
CA GLU A 127 1.57 14.44 7.51
C GLU A 127 0.12 13.95 7.66
N ILE A 128 -0.31 13.84 8.91
CA ILE A 128 -1.67 13.41 9.24
C ILE A 128 -2.61 14.62 9.06
N PRO A 129 -3.76 14.46 8.38
CA PRO A 129 -4.76 15.51 8.28
C PRO A 129 -5.19 16.04 9.66
N LYS A 130 -5.11 17.36 9.86
CA LYS A 130 -5.31 18.01 11.17
C LYS A 130 -6.74 17.81 11.69
N GLU A 131 -7.71 17.77 10.78
CA GLU A 131 -9.13 17.58 11.04
C GLU A 131 -9.48 16.22 11.65
N TRP A 132 -8.61 15.21 11.53
CA TRP A 132 -8.89 13.88 12.07
C TRP A 132 -8.71 13.79 13.58
N ASN A 133 -8.09 14.81 14.20
CA ASN A 133 -7.86 14.87 15.66
C ASN A 133 -7.26 13.57 16.23
N PHE A 134 -6.38 12.92 15.48
CA PHE A 134 -5.76 11.67 15.93
C PHE A 134 -4.75 11.90 17.06
N SER A 135 -4.60 10.87 17.89
CA SER A 135 -3.60 10.86 18.96
C SER A 135 -2.18 11.05 18.41
N PRO A 136 -1.28 11.69 19.17
CA PRO A 136 0.12 11.91 18.76
C PRO A 136 0.85 10.61 18.40
N ASN A 137 0.40 9.47 18.95
CA ASN A 137 1.01 8.15 18.75
C ASN A 137 0.36 7.39 17.58
N TYR A 138 -0.26 8.08 16.61
CA TYR A 138 -0.94 7.45 15.48
C TYR A 138 -0.08 6.39 14.82
N TRP A 139 1.15 6.72 14.41
CA TRP A 139 2.05 5.80 13.72
C TRP A 139 2.62 4.68 14.61
N GLU A 140 2.71 4.87 15.93
CA GLU A 140 3.20 3.85 16.86
C GLU A 140 2.26 2.65 16.99
N THR A 141 0.97 2.85 16.73
CA THR A 141 -0.06 1.78 16.78
C THR A 141 -0.09 0.88 15.56
N VAL A 142 0.68 1.21 14.52
CA VAL A 142 0.88 0.28 13.40
C VAL A 142 1.65 -0.91 13.94
N ASP A 143 1.29 -2.13 13.55
CA ASP A 143 1.96 -3.39 13.92
C ASP A 143 2.49 -4.16 12.70
N SER A 144 1.96 -3.89 11.49
CA SER A 144 2.34 -4.54 10.23
C SER A 144 2.59 -3.55 9.08
N ILE A 145 3.33 -3.99 8.05
CA ILE A 145 3.63 -3.16 6.86
C ILE A 145 2.36 -2.85 6.06
N GLU A 146 1.44 -3.81 5.96
CA GLU A 146 0.15 -3.66 5.28
C GLU A 146 -0.70 -2.58 5.96
N ARG A 147 -0.69 -2.53 7.30
CA ARG A 147 -1.39 -1.49 8.07
C ARG A 147 -0.73 -0.12 7.87
N GLU A 148 0.60 -0.05 7.74
CA GLU A 148 1.27 1.21 7.40
C GLU A 148 0.87 1.70 6.00
N LEU A 149 0.96 0.81 5.00
CA LEU A 149 0.60 1.09 3.61
C LEU A 149 -0.85 1.57 3.51
N THR A 150 -1.79 0.84 4.13
CA THR A 150 -3.21 1.22 4.17
C THR A 150 -3.40 2.63 4.73
N ARG A 151 -2.71 2.98 5.82
CA ARG A 151 -2.80 4.32 6.43
C ARG A 151 -2.19 5.40 5.55
N ARG A 152 -1.04 5.13 4.93
CA ARG A 152 -0.40 6.05 3.97
C ARG A 152 -1.31 6.30 2.77
N VAL A 153 -1.91 5.25 2.21
CA VAL A 153 -2.91 5.35 1.12
C VAL A 153 -4.09 6.19 1.56
N THR A 154 -4.64 5.91 2.74
CA THR A 154 -5.79 6.64 3.29
C THR A 154 -5.51 8.14 3.45
N ILE A 155 -4.29 8.50 3.88
CA ILE A 155 -3.85 9.89 4.01
C ILE A 155 -3.65 10.52 2.62
N LYS A 156 -3.01 9.82 1.67
CA LYS A 156 -2.81 10.32 0.31
C LYS A 156 -4.14 10.60 -0.39
N MET A 157 -5.08 9.65 -0.34
CA MET A 157 -6.44 9.82 -0.89
C MET A 157 -7.20 10.98 -0.25
N HIS A 158 -6.96 11.23 1.04
CA HIS A 158 -7.54 12.39 1.72
C HIS A 158 -6.97 13.69 1.19
N ASN A 159 -5.64 13.79 1.08
CA ASN A 159 -4.95 14.99 0.61
C ASN A 159 -5.24 15.29 -0.88
N GLU A 160 -5.49 14.26 -1.69
CA GLU A 160 -5.93 14.39 -3.09
C GLU A 160 -7.43 14.74 -3.22
N GLY A 161 -8.19 14.76 -2.12
CA GLY A 161 -9.64 14.99 -2.13
C GLY A 161 -10.47 13.82 -2.67
N THR A 162 -9.82 12.70 -3.02
CA THR A 162 -10.47 11.49 -3.56
C THR A 162 -11.15 10.66 -2.47
N ARG A 163 -10.90 10.92 -1.19
CA ARG A 163 -11.62 10.28 -0.07
C ARG A 163 -13.14 10.48 -0.10
N SER A 164 -13.63 11.55 -0.73
CA SER A 164 -15.09 11.71 -0.94
C SER A 164 -15.67 10.70 -1.94
N LYS A 165 -14.82 10.21 -2.86
CA LYS A 165 -15.12 9.16 -3.83
C LYS A 165 -14.95 7.78 -3.20
N TYR A 166 -13.93 7.59 -2.35
CA TYR A 166 -13.59 6.33 -1.69
C TYR A 166 -13.97 6.32 -0.21
N GLY A 167 -14.95 5.51 0.16
CA GLY A 167 -15.48 5.46 1.52
C GLY A 167 -14.66 4.68 2.53
N SER A 168 -13.89 3.72 2.05
CA SER A 168 -13.16 2.78 2.90
C SER A 168 -11.93 2.27 2.18
N VAL A 169 -10.81 2.24 2.91
CA VAL A 169 -9.56 1.65 2.45
C VAL A 169 -9.27 0.47 3.36
N GLY A 170 -8.96 -0.68 2.76
CA GLY A 170 -8.71 -1.92 3.47
C GLY A 170 -7.57 -2.71 2.85
N VAL A 171 -7.38 -3.93 3.35
CA VAL A 171 -6.41 -4.88 2.80
C VAL A 171 -7.19 -6.10 2.34
N SER A 172 -6.96 -6.52 1.10
CA SER A 172 -7.50 -7.75 0.53
C SER A 172 -6.87 -9.00 1.17
N PRO A 173 -7.47 -10.18 1.02
CA PRO A 173 -6.88 -11.44 1.48
C PRO A 173 -5.50 -11.74 0.88
N THR A 174 -5.18 -11.18 -0.29
CA THR A 174 -3.88 -11.33 -0.97
C THR A 174 -2.84 -10.31 -0.50
N GLY A 175 -3.18 -9.44 0.45
CA GLY A 175 -2.27 -8.42 1.00
C GLY A 175 -2.20 -7.12 0.21
N GLN A 176 -2.97 -6.99 -0.88
CA GLN A 176 -3.07 -5.74 -1.65
C GLN A 176 -4.01 -4.75 -0.97
N VAL A 177 -3.77 -3.46 -1.16
CA VAL A 177 -4.67 -2.43 -0.64
C VAL A 177 -5.87 -2.30 -1.57
N ILE A 178 -7.06 -2.22 -0.97
CA ILE A 178 -8.32 -2.01 -1.66
C ILE A 178 -8.88 -0.65 -1.27
N ALA A 179 -9.46 0.09 -2.22
CA ALA A 179 -10.20 1.31 -1.94
C ALA A 179 -11.59 1.21 -2.56
N LEU A 180 -12.59 1.32 -1.71
CA LEU A 180 -13.96 1.09 -2.10
C LEU A 180 -14.67 2.41 -2.42
N GLU A 181 -15.19 2.52 -3.64
CA GLU A 181 -15.96 3.67 -4.07
C GLU A 181 -17.35 3.71 -3.42
N ARG A 182 -17.89 4.91 -3.22
CA ARG A 182 -19.29 5.09 -2.81
C ARG A 182 -20.24 4.45 -3.83
N GLY A 183 -21.31 3.82 -3.34
CA GLY A 183 -22.25 3.05 -4.12
C GLY A 183 -21.73 1.65 -4.49
N SER A 184 -20.59 1.22 -3.94
CA SER A 184 -20.04 -0.12 -4.14
C SER A 184 -19.98 -0.90 -2.83
N VAL A 185 -20.08 -2.22 -2.94
CA VAL A 185 -19.93 -3.16 -1.83
C VAL A 185 -19.00 -4.30 -2.25
N LEU A 186 -17.92 -4.46 -1.51
CA LEU A 186 -17.07 -5.65 -1.62
C LEU A 186 -17.73 -6.77 -0.84
N VAL A 187 -17.97 -7.88 -1.52
CA VAL A 187 -18.57 -9.09 -0.96
C VAL A 187 -17.59 -10.22 -1.12
N GLU A 188 -17.19 -10.81 -0.01
CA GLU A 188 -16.37 -12.02 -0.03
C GLU A 188 -17.22 -13.23 0.35
N TYR A 189 -16.96 -14.33 -0.32
CA TYR A 189 -17.76 -15.53 -0.23
C TYR A 189 -16.97 -16.68 0.36
N GLU A 190 -17.64 -17.47 1.19
CA GLU A 190 -17.19 -18.77 1.65
C GLU A 190 -18.10 -19.85 1.03
N ILE A 191 -17.51 -20.99 0.67
CA ILE A 191 -18.27 -22.15 0.21
C ILE A 191 -18.39 -23.09 1.40
N ASP A 192 -19.62 -23.37 1.83
CA ASP A 192 -19.86 -24.27 2.97
C ASP A 192 -19.60 -25.75 2.60
N GLU A 193 -19.66 -26.65 3.59
CA GLU A 193 -19.46 -28.09 3.40
C GLU A 193 -20.46 -28.72 2.40
N ASN A 194 -21.60 -28.06 2.15
CA ASN A 194 -22.61 -28.50 1.19
C ASN A 194 -22.42 -27.90 -0.21
N GLY A 195 -21.39 -27.07 -0.42
CA GLY A 195 -21.15 -26.36 -1.66
C GLY A 195 -21.98 -25.08 -1.83
N GLU A 196 -22.69 -24.62 -0.80
CA GLU A 196 -23.45 -23.37 -0.85
C GLU A 196 -22.53 -22.16 -0.65
N LYS A 197 -22.64 -21.20 -1.57
CA LYS A 197 -21.97 -19.91 -1.47
C LYS A 197 -22.64 -19.03 -0.42
N ARG A 198 -21.91 -18.61 0.61
CA ARG A 198 -22.40 -17.68 1.65
C ARG A 198 -21.50 -16.47 1.71
N ILE A 199 -22.11 -15.31 1.99
CA ILE A 199 -21.35 -14.09 2.24
C ILE A 199 -20.69 -14.23 3.62
N TRP A 200 -19.36 -14.19 3.67
CA TRP A 200 -18.60 -14.28 4.92
C TRP A 200 -18.17 -12.90 5.41
N SER A 201 -17.90 -11.98 4.48
CA SER A 201 -17.45 -10.61 4.78
C SER A 201 -18.06 -9.62 3.80
N VAL A 202 -18.38 -8.44 4.34
CA VAL A 202 -18.93 -7.30 3.61
C VAL A 202 -18.13 -6.08 4.00
N LEU A 203 -17.60 -5.37 2.99
CA LEU A 203 -17.02 -4.05 3.15
C LEU A 203 -17.78 -3.07 2.24
N ALA A 204 -18.27 -1.99 2.81
CA ALA A 204 -19.02 -0.95 2.10
C ALA A 204 -18.66 0.44 2.66
N HIS A 205 -18.97 1.50 1.91
CA HIS A 205 -18.85 2.87 2.41
C HIS A 205 -19.75 3.04 3.66
N PRO A 206 -19.32 3.75 4.71
CA PRO A 206 -20.13 3.97 5.92
C PRO A 206 -21.52 4.55 5.63
N ASP A 207 -21.62 5.54 4.74
CA ASP A 207 -22.92 6.08 4.26
C ASP A 207 -23.83 5.07 3.54
N ASP A 208 -23.25 4.01 2.94
CA ASP A 208 -24.01 3.00 2.19
C ASP A 208 -24.37 1.79 3.06
N LEU A 209 -23.64 1.59 4.18
CA LEU A 209 -23.93 0.63 5.24
C LEU A 209 -25.05 1.14 6.15
N SER A 210 -26.23 1.35 5.58
CA SER A 210 -27.45 1.47 6.37
C SER A 210 -27.87 0.09 6.92
N ALA A 211 -27.13 -0.38 7.92
CA ALA A 211 -27.55 -1.35 8.94
C ALA A 211 -27.89 -2.80 8.52
N GLY A 212 -27.10 -3.46 7.68
CA GLY A 212 -27.29 -4.89 7.34
C GLY A 212 -26.02 -5.74 7.38
N ILE A 213 -26.05 -6.85 8.12
CA ILE A 213 -25.17 -8.00 7.86
C ILE A 213 -25.80 -8.75 6.68
N TYR A 214 -25.21 -8.65 5.49
CA TYR A 214 -25.67 -9.42 4.34
C TYR A 214 -25.11 -10.84 4.43
N THR A 215 -26.00 -11.82 4.44
CA THR A 215 -25.65 -13.25 4.41
C THR A 215 -25.87 -13.85 3.02
N ARG A 216 -26.63 -13.16 2.16
CA ARG A 216 -27.00 -13.56 0.79
C ARG A 216 -27.08 -12.35 -0.13
N ASP A 217 -26.79 -12.56 -1.42
CA ASP A 217 -26.80 -11.50 -2.44
C ASP A 217 -28.15 -10.79 -2.57
N SER A 218 -29.24 -11.52 -2.36
CA SER A 218 -30.60 -10.97 -2.40
C SER A 218 -30.90 -9.95 -1.31
N GLN A 219 -30.06 -9.86 -0.27
CA GLN A 219 -30.20 -8.88 0.81
C GLN A 219 -29.46 -7.57 0.49
N ILE A 220 -28.55 -7.59 -0.49
CA ILE A 220 -27.78 -6.40 -0.87
C ILE A 220 -28.71 -5.46 -1.63
N PRO A 221 -28.82 -4.18 -1.21
CA PRO A 221 -29.62 -3.18 -1.92
C PRO A 221 -29.22 -3.09 -3.39
N SER A 222 -30.21 -3.09 -4.29
CA SER A 222 -30.00 -3.09 -5.75
C SER A 222 -29.30 -1.84 -6.28
N ASN A 223 -29.23 -0.77 -5.48
CA ASN A 223 -28.51 0.45 -5.82
C ASN A 223 -27.00 0.36 -5.54
N LEU A 224 -26.52 -0.73 -4.93
CA LEU A 224 -25.10 -0.97 -4.69
C LEU A 224 -24.52 -1.88 -5.77
N LYS A 225 -23.37 -1.48 -6.31
CA LYS A 225 -22.58 -2.30 -7.20
C LYS A 225 -21.77 -3.30 -6.38
N ILE A 226 -22.01 -4.59 -6.56
CA ILE A 226 -21.16 -5.64 -6.00
C ILE A 226 -19.84 -5.63 -6.77
N VAL A 227 -18.73 -5.55 -6.06
CA VAL A 227 -17.36 -5.59 -6.61
C VAL A 227 -16.57 -6.72 -5.95
N THR A 228 -15.54 -7.20 -6.64
CA THR A 228 -14.59 -8.19 -6.08
C THR A 228 -13.26 -7.52 -5.70
N SER A 229 -12.48 -8.17 -4.84
CA SER A 229 -11.16 -7.66 -4.44
C SER A 229 -10.26 -7.43 -5.65
N ASP A 230 -10.29 -8.32 -6.65
CA ASP A 230 -9.46 -8.20 -7.86
C ASP A 230 -9.83 -6.98 -8.72
N GLU A 231 -11.08 -6.49 -8.64
CA GLU A 231 -11.54 -5.33 -9.41
C GLU A 231 -11.10 -3.99 -8.78
N ILE A 232 -10.89 -3.96 -7.46
CA ILE A 232 -10.65 -2.73 -6.69
C ILE A 232 -9.31 -2.71 -5.95
N ALA A 233 -8.60 -3.83 -5.95
CA ALA A 233 -7.25 -3.91 -5.40
C ALA A 233 -6.26 -3.22 -6.32
N PHE A 234 -5.31 -2.54 -5.70
CA PHE A 234 -4.21 -1.92 -6.41
C PHE A 234 -2.92 -2.06 -5.61
N ASP A 235 -1.81 -1.87 -6.30
CA ASP A 235 -0.50 -1.88 -5.67
C ASP A 235 -0.28 -0.59 -4.87
N ALA A 236 -0.21 -0.73 -3.55
CA ALA A 236 0.00 0.40 -2.66
C ALA A 236 1.37 1.06 -2.87
N TYR A 237 2.42 0.30 -3.22
CA TYR A 237 3.74 0.85 -3.47
C TYR A 237 3.73 1.75 -4.69
N GLU A 238 3.13 1.26 -5.78
CA GLU A 238 2.98 2.03 -7.02
C GLU A 238 2.14 3.29 -6.78
N TYR A 239 0.97 3.15 -6.14
CA TYR A 239 0.11 4.28 -5.86
C TYR A 239 0.79 5.32 -4.94
N LEU A 240 1.60 4.89 -3.97
CA LEU A 240 2.32 5.80 -3.07
C LEU A 240 3.64 6.34 -3.67
N GLY A 241 4.12 5.77 -4.78
CA GLY A 241 5.44 6.10 -5.35
C GLY A 241 6.60 5.61 -4.47
N LEU A 242 6.43 4.49 -3.78
CA LEU A 242 7.42 3.90 -2.88
C LEU A 242 8.25 2.82 -3.58
N PRO A 243 9.54 2.67 -3.22
CA PRO A 243 10.35 1.56 -3.69
C PRO A 243 9.86 0.22 -3.10
N LYS A 244 9.94 -0.85 -3.89
CA LYS A 244 9.65 -2.23 -3.46
C LYS A 244 10.88 -2.94 -2.93
#